data_AF-M1EPE7-F1
#
_entry.id   AF-M1EPE7-F1
#
_cell.length_a   1.000
_cell.length_b   1.000
_cell.length_c   1.000
_cell.angle_alpha   90.00
_cell.angle_beta   90.00
_cell.angle_gamma   90.00
#
_symmetry.space_group_name_H-M   'P 1'
#
loop_
_entity.id
_entity.type
_entity.pdbx_description
1 polymer ?
#
loop_
_entity_poly.entity_id
_entity_poly.type
_entity_poly.pdbx_seq_one_letter_code
_entity_poly.pdbx_strand_id
1 'polypeptide(L)'
;MAAMETQSAPLTLESLPTDPLLLILSFLDYRDLINCCYVSRRLSQLSSHDPLWRRHCKKYWLISEEEKTQKNQCWKSLFIDTYSDVGRYIDHYAAIKKAWDDLKKYLEPRCPRMVLSLKEGAREEDLDAVEAQIGCKLPDDYRCSYRIHNGQKLVVPG
;
A
#
# COMPACT_ATOMS: atom_id res chain seq x y z
N MET A 1 -38.15 -5.29 -50.33
CA MET A 1 -37.97 -4.79 -48.96
C MET A 1 -36.53 -5.06 -48.56
N ALA A 2 -35.68 -4.02 -48.55
CA ALA A 2 -34.31 -4.15 -48.10
C ALA A 2 -34.31 -4.22 -46.57
N ALA A 3 -33.75 -5.28 -46.00
CA ALA A 3 -33.50 -5.38 -44.58
C ALA A 3 -32.50 -4.29 -44.21
N MET A 4 -32.92 -3.32 -43.40
CA MET A 4 -32.00 -2.37 -42.78
C MET A 4 -31.12 -3.17 -41.82
N GLU A 5 -29.89 -3.46 -42.23
CA GLU A 5 -28.85 -3.90 -41.31
C GLU A 5 -28.65 -2.79 -40.29
N THR A 6 -29.18 -2.99 -39.08
CA THR A 6 -28.85 -2.17 -37.93
C THR A 6 -27.36 -2.32 -37.68
N GLN A 7 -26.57 -1.33 -38.12
CA GLN A 7 -25.18 -1.20 -37.71
C GLN A 7 -25.15 -1.07 -36.19
N SER A 8 -24.90 -2.18 -35.50
CA SER A 8 -24.63 -2.15 -34.07
C SER A 8 -23.38 -1.29 -33.89
N ALA A 9 -23.49 -0.20 -33.13
CA ALA A 9 -22.33 0.63 -32.80
C ALA A 9 -21.20 -0.29 -32.27
N PRO A 10 -19.94 -0.04 -32.67
CA PRO A 10 -18.85 -0.89 -32.25
C PRO A 10 -18.79 -0.95 -30.72
N LEU A 11 -18.76 -2.16 -30.17
CA LEU A 11 -18.65 -2.36 -28.74
C LEU A 11 -17.30 -1.79 -28.28
N THR A 12 -17.35 -0.75 -27.45
CA THR A 12 -16.18 -0.10 -26.85
C THR A 12 -16.17 -0.31 -25.35
N LEU A 13 -15.01 -0.21 -24.71
CA LEU A 13 -14.90 -0.33 -23.25
C LEU A 13 -15.83 0.67 -22.52
N GLU A 14 -15.96 1.89 -23.06
CA GLU A 14 -16.83 2.92 -22.48
C GLU A 14 -18.33 2.64 -22.66
N SER A 15 -18.71 1.73 -23.55
CA SER A 15 -20.11 1.34 -23.76
C SER A 15 -20.59 0.23 -22.82
N LEU A 16 -19.67 -0.42 -22.09
CA LEU A 16 -20.03 -1.45 -21.12
C LEU A 16 -20.84 -0.85 -19.96
N PRO A 17 -21.75 -1.62 -19.30
CA PRO A 17 -22.36 -1.20 -18.04
C PRO A 17 -21.33 -1.03 -16.91
N THR A 18 -21.73 -0.37 -15.82
CA THR A 18 -20.85 -0.09 -14.68
C THR A 18 -20.32 -1.35 -14.00
N ASP A 19 -21.18 -2.34 -13.72
CA ASP A 19 -20.77 -3.52 -12.94
C ASP A 19 -19.74 -4.40 -13.67
N PRO A 20 -19.90 -4.74 -14.97
CA PRO A 20 -18.86 -5.44 -15.72
C PRO A 20 -17.55 -4.67 -15.76
N LEU A 21 -17.60 -3.34 -15.88
CA LEU A 21 -16.39 -2.53 -15.92
C LEU A 21 -15.69 -2.49 -14.55
N LEU A 22 -16.43 -2.38 -13.45
CA LEU A 22 -15.88 -2.52 -12.09
C LEU A 22 -15.27 -3.90 -11.85
N LEU A 23 -15.90 -4.96 -12.35
CA LEU A 23 -15.35 -6.31 -12.29
C LEU A 23 -14.03 -6.41 -13.06
N ILE A 24 -13.95 -5.86 -14.27
CA ILE A 24 -12.70 -5.81 -15.07
C ILE A 24 -11.61 -5.05 -14.29
N LEU A 25 -11.95 -3.86 -13.77
CA LEU A 25 -11.02 -3.05 -12.99
C LEU A 25 -10.53 -3.77 -11.72
N SER A 26 -11.34 -4.66 -11.13
CA SER A 26 -10.94 -5.42 -9.93
C SER A 26 -9.76 -6.39 -10.14
N PHE A 27 -9.48 -6.78 -11.39
CA PHE A 27 -8.34 -7.62 -11.74
C PHE A 27 -7.03 -6.85 -11.83
N LEU A 28 -7.09 -5.53 -12.09
CA LEU A 28 -5.93 -4.68 -12.29
C LEU A 28 -5.09 -4.54 -11.01
N ASP A 29 -3.81 -4.23 -11.18
CA ASP A 29 -2.97 -3.80 -10.08
C ASP A 29 -3.17 -2.32 -9.77
N TYR A 30 -2.50 -1.83 -8.73
CA TYR A 30 -2.66 -0.45 -8.30
C TYR A 30 -2.12 0.55 -9.34
N ARG A 31 -1.08 0.19 -10.11
CA ARG A 31 -0.47 1.08 -11.12
C ARG A 31 -1.44 1.24 -12.29
N ASP A 32 -2.01 0.14 -12.75
CA ASP A 32 -3.00 0.14 -13.83
C ASP A 32 -4.27 0.87 -13.42
N LEU A 33 -4.74 0.70 -12.17
CA LEU A 33 -5.87 1.48 -11.64
C LEU A 33 -5.61 2.99 -11.62
N ILE A 34 -4.40 3.41 -11.21
CA ILE A 34 -3.99 4.82 -11.29
C ILE A 34 -3.98 5.27 -12.75
N ASN A 35 -3.41 4.50 -13.67
CA ASN A 35 -3.38 4.85 -15.09
C ASN A 35 -4.79 5.02 -15.66
N CYS A 36 -5.72 4.12 -15.33
CA CYS A 36 -7.14 4.26 -15.70
C CYS A 36 -7.76 5.56 -15.18
N CYS A 37 -7.28 6.11 -14.06
CA CYS A 37 -7.76 7.40 -13.57
C CYS A 37 -7.51 8.56 -14.55
N TYR A 38 -6.51 8.44 -15.41
CA TYR A 38 -6.09 9.49 -16.33
C TYR A 38 -6.60 9.31 -17.77
N VAL A 39 -7.29 8.20 -18.08
CA VAL A 39 -7.73 7.88 -19.45
C VAL A 39 -9.00 8.62 -19.84
N SER A 40 -10.05 8.55 -19.02
CA SER A 40 -11.33 9.23 -19.28
C SER A 40 -12.09 9.53 -17.98
N ARG A 41 -13.08 10.43 -18.03
CA ARG A 41 -13.88 10.80 -16.84
C ARG A 41 -14.58 9.59 -16.23
N ARG A 42 -15.11 8.71 -17.09
CA ARG A 42 -15.82 7.50 -16.67
C ARG A 42 -14.86 6.52 -15.99
N LEU A 43 -13.71 6.26 -16.61
CA LEU A 43 -12.69 5.40 -16.00
C LEU A 43 -12.15 5.99 -14.71
N SER A 44 -11.94 7.30 -14.64
CA SER A 44 -11.55 8.00 -13.41
C SER A 44 -12.53 7.80 -12.26
N GLN A 45 -13.84 7.87 -12.51
CA GLN A 45 -14.83 7.65 -11.47
C GLN A 45 -14.82 6.19 -11.00
N LEU A 46 -14.75 5.24 -11.94
CA LEU A 46 -14.85 3.82 -11.64
C LEU A 46 -13.57 3.24 -11.03
N SER A 47 -12.39 3.61 -11.52
CA SER A 47 -11.11 3.18 -10.93
C SER A 47 -10.87 3.83 -9.57
N SER A 48 -11.58 4.91 -9.24
CA SER A 48 -11.59 5.52 -7.91
C SER A 48 -12.53 4.82 -6.92
N HIS A 49 -13.31 3.83 -7.36
CA HIS A 49 -14.28 3.15 -6.50
C HIS A 49 -13.60 2.43 -5.33
N ASP A 50 -13.98 2.79 -4.11
CA ASP A 50 -13.23 2.48 -2.89
C ASP A 50 -12.95 0.98 -2.65
N PRO A 51 -13.91 0.05 -2.89
CA PRO A 51 -13.67 -1.39 -2.78
C PRO A 51 -12.50 -1.93 -3.62
N LEU A 52 -12.16 -1.31 -4.75
CA LEU A 52 -11.01 -1.72 -5.57
C LEU A 52 -9.69 -1.56 -4.80
N TRP A 53 -9.59 -0.51 -3.97
CA TRP A 53 -8.40 -0.15 -3.22
C TRP A 53 -8.23 -0.93 -1.92
N ARG A 54 -9.33 -1.52 -1.40
CA ARG A 54 -9.31 -2.38 -0.19
C ARG A 54 -8.32 -3.53 -0.32
N ARG A 55 -8.33 -4.25 -1.46
CA ARG A 55 -7.42 -5.38 -1.67
C ARG A 55 -5.95 -4.93 -1.68
N HIS A 56 -5.68 -3.75 -2.25
CA HIS A 56 -4.34 -3.22 -2.37
C HIS A 56 -3.78 -2.74 -1.03
N CYS A 57 -4.60 -2.08 -0.21
CA CYS A 57 -4.21 -1.71 1.16
C CYS A 57 -3.89 -2.96 2.01
N LYS A 58 -4.72 -4.00 1.93
CA LYS A 58 -4.47 -5.26 2.64
C LYS A 58 -3.22 -5.97 2.14
N LYS A 59 -3.02 -6.02 0.82
CA LYS A 59 -1.90 -6.73 0.19
C LYS A 59 -0.56 -6.05 0.49
N TYR A 60 -0.47 -4.74 0.28
CA TYR A 60 0.81 -4.02 0.31
C TYR A 60 1.13 -3.42 1.67
N TRP A 61 0.11 -2.97 2.41
CA TRP A 61 0.30 -2.24 3.68
C TRP A 61 -0.13 -3.04 4.92
N LEU A 62 -0.76 -4.21 4.73
CA LEU A 62 -1.34 -5.04 5.78
C LEU A 62 -2.38 -4.30 6.65
N ILE A 63 -3.08 -3.33 6.07
CA ILE A 63 -4.04 -2.51 6.81
C ILE A 63 -5.31 -3.31 7.12
N SER A 64 -5.71 -3.32 8.39
CA SER A 64 -6.93 -3.98 8.86
C SER A 64 -8.19 -3.11 8.70
N GLU A 65 -9.38 -3.68 8.89
CA GLU A 65 -10.62 -2.89 8.88
C GLU A 65 -10.69 -1.95 10.08
N GLU A 66 -10.16 -2.38 11.22
CA GLU A 66 -10.10 -1.62 12.46
C GLU A 66 -9.20 -0.39 12.27
N GLU A 67 -8.00 -0.56 11.70
CA GLU A 67 -7.10 0.55 11.37
C GLU A 67 -7.72 1.53 10.38
N LYS A 68 -8.40 1.02 9.33
CA LYS A 68 -9.15 1.86 8.37
C LYS A 68 -10.24 2.67 9.06
N THR A 69 -10.96 2.06 10.01
CA THR A 69 -12.03 2.72 10.77
C THR A 69 -11.47 3.80 11.69
N GLN A 70 -10.35 3.54 12.38
CA GLN A 70 -9.68 4.51 13.24
C GLN A 70 -9.17 5.73 12.48
N LYS A 71 -8.61 5.53 11.28
CA LYS A 71 -8.14 6.63 10.42
C LYS A 71 -9.26 7.44 9.79
N ASN A 72 -10.50 6.93 9.76
CA ASN A 72 -11.67 7.59 9.18
C ASN A 72 -11.44 8.08 7.72
N GLN A 73 -10.76 7.26 6.91
CA GLN A 73 -10.46 7.54 5.50
C GLN A 73 -11.01 6.45 4.59
N CYS A 74 -11.22 6.79 3.31
CA CYS A 74 -11.50 5.80 2.28
C CYS A 74 -10.23 4.98 1.95
N TRP A 75 -10.39 3.75 1.48
CA TRP A 75 -9.28 2.87 1.08
C TRP A 75 -8.37 3.50 0.03
N LYS A 76 -8.92 4.25 -0.94
CA LYS A 76 -8.09 4.91 -1.96
C LYS A 76 -7.17 5.97 -1.35
N SER A 77 -7.71 6.87 -0.53
CA SER A 77 -6.90 7.91 0.15
C SER A 77 -5.83 7.26 1.00
N LEU A 78 -6.22 6.26 1.81
CA LEU A 78 -5.31 5.55 2.69
C LEU A 78 -4.17 4.85 1.91
N PHE A 79 -4.48 4.28 0.74
CA PHE A 79 -3.46 3.69 -0.13
C PHE A 79 -2.47 4.75 -0.62
N ILE A 80 -2.97 5.89 -1.11
CA ILE A 80 -2.15 6.98 -1.67
C ILE A 80 -1.30 7.63 -0.57
N ASP A 81 -1.88 7.92 0.58
CA ASP A 81 -1.20 8.52 1.72
C ASP A 81 -0.10 7.60 2.27
N THR A 82 -0.35 6.28 2.30
CA THR A 82 0.69 5.32 2.70
C THR A 82 1.76 5.19 1.60
N TYR A 83 1.37 5.21 0.32
CA TYR A 83 2.30 5.17 -0.80
C TYR A 83 3.21 6.39 -0.86
N SER A 84 2.73 7.59 -0.52
CA SER A 84 3.58 8.79 -0.51
C SER A 84 4.67 8.72 0.56
N ASP A 85 4.45 8.00 1.64
CA ASP A 85 5.40 7.86 2.75
C ASP A 85 6.37 6.67 2.59
N VAL A 86 5.84 5.48 2.29
CA VAL A 86 6.62 4.23 2.25
C VAL A 86 6.53 3.50 0.90
N GLY A 87 5.97 4.15 -0.13
CA GLY A 87 5.76 3.55 -1.46
C GLY A 87 7.04 3.10 -2.16
N ARG A 88 8.19 3.69 -1.81
CA ARG A 88 9.52 3.23 -2.24
C ARG A 88 9.74 1.74 -1.93
N TYR A 89 9.18 1.26 -0.82
CA TYR A 89 9.40 -0.09 -0.31
C TYR A 89 8.28 -1.07 -0.63
N ILE A 90 7.36 -0.72 -1.54
CA ILE A 90 6.10 -1.45 -1.76
C ILE A 90 6.29 -2.96 -1.99
N ASP A 91 7.38 -3.36 -2.65
CA ASP A 91 7.66 -4.76 -2.98
C ASP A 91 8.12 -5.59 -1.77
N HIS A 92 8.59 -4.94 -0.71
CA HIS A 92 9.13 -5.60 0.50
C HIS A 92 8.32 -5.31 1.76
N TYR A 93 7.59 -4.20 1.79
CA TYR A 93 6.96 -3.65 2.99
C TYR A 93 6.06 -4.66 3.70
N ALA A 94 5.17 -5.32 2.97
CA ALA A 94 4.24 -6.29 3.55
C ALA A 94 4.98 -7.46 4.23
N ALA A 95 6.01 -8.02 3.59
CA ALA A 95 6.77 -9.13 4.15
C ALA A 95 7.51 -8.71 5.43
N ILE A 96 8.14 -7.54 5.40
CA ILE A 96 8.93 -7.03 6.53
C ILE A 96 8.03 -6.60 7.70
N LYS A 97 6.94 -5.88 7.41
CA LYS A 97 5.94 -5.51 8.43
C LYS A 97 5.36 -6.75 9.09
N LYS A 98 5.03 -7.78 8.31
CA LYS A 98 4.56 -9.06 8.86
C LYS A 98 5.57 -9.70 9.80
N ALA A 99 6.85 -9.74 9.41
CA ALA A 99 7.91 -10.28 10.26
C ALA A 99 8.04 -9.51 11.59
N TRP A 100 7.97 -8.18 11.55
CA TRP A 100 7.95 -7.34 12.75
C TRP A 100 6.71 -7.57 13.62
N ASP A 101 5.52 -7.69 13.02
CA ASP A 101 4.28 -7.93 13.76
C ASP A 101 4.29 -9.33 14.41
N ASP A 102 4.78 -10.36 13.70
CA ASP A 102 4.93 -11.71 14.24
C ASP A 102 5.96 -11.75 15.39
N LEU A 103 7.07 -11.00 15.25
CA LEU A 103 8.07 -10.84 16.31
C LEU A 103 7.48 -10.17 17.55
N LYS A 104 6.76 -9.05 17.39
CA LYS A 104 6.09 -8.35 18.50
C LYS A 104 5.09 -9.27 19.20
N LYS A 105 4.25 -9.96 18.44
CA LYS A 105 3.26 -10.91 18.97
C LYS A 105 3.90 -12.04 19.76
N TYR A 106 5.05 -12.55 19.31
CA TYR A 106 5.78 -13.59 20.03
C TYR A 106 6.38 -13.07 21.34
N LEU A 107 6.92 -11.85 21.33
CA LEU A 107 7.61 -11.26 22.47
C LEU A 107 6.69 -10.67 23.52
N GLU A 108 5.54 -10.13 23.13
CA GLU A 108 4.61 -9.43 24.03
C GLU A 108 4.26 -10.23 25.30
N PRO A 109 3.89 -11.53 25.24
CA PRO A 109 3.64 -12.31 26.45
C PRO A 109 4.90 -12.81 27.18
N ARG A 110 6.08 -12.77 26.56
CA ARG A 110 7.31 -13.41 27.07
C ARG A 110 8.33 -12.41 27.62
N CYS A 111 8.49 -11.30 26.94
CA CYS A 111 9.43 -10.23 27.25
C CYS A 111 8.86 -8.88 26.80
N PRO A 112 7.79 -8.38 27.45
CA PRO A 112 7.14 -7.12 27.06
C PRO A 112 8.09 -5.93 27.14
N ARG A 113 9.09 -5.96 28.03
CA ARG A 113 10.15 -4.93 28.12
C ARG A 113 10.95 -4.79 26.82
N MET A 114 11.14 -5.89 26.07
CA MET A 114 11.84 -5.86 24.79
C MET A 114 10.97 -5.28 23.68
N VAL A 115 9.66 -5.54 23.69
CA VAL A 115 8.74 -4.86 22.76
C VAL A 115 8.75 -3.35 23.01
N LEU A 116 8.73 -2.94 24.29
CA LEU A 116 8.80 -1.53 24.69
C LEU A 116 10.15 -0.86 24.40
N SER A 117 11.22 -1.63 24.19
CA SER A 117 12.53 -1.07 23.85
C SER A 117 12.70 -0.79 22.36
N LEU A 118 11.84 -1.35 21.50
CA LEU A 118 11.85 -1.07 20.06
C LEU A 118 11.62 0.42 19.82
N LYS A 119 12.46 1.03 18.98
CA LYS A 119 12.31 2.43 18.59
C LYS A 119 11.25 2.56 17.50
N GLU A 120 10.67 3.75 17.40
CA GLU A 120 9.87 4.12 16.24
C GLU A 120 10.70 4.04 14.96
N GLY A 121 10.00 4.02 13.82
CA GLY A 121 10.61 4.01 12.50
C GLY A 121 11.53 5.22 12.28
N ALA A 122 12.64 4.99 11.57
CA ALA A 122 13.49 6.05 11.08
C ALA A 122 12.76 6.88 10.01
N ARG A 123 13.14 8.15 9.85
CA ARG A 123 12.69 8.97 8.72
C ARG A 123 13.60 8.77 7.52
N GLU A 124 13.14 9.09 6.31
CA GLU A 124 13.96 8.99 5.09
C GLU A 124 15.23 9.84 5.21
N GLU A 125 15.13 11.04 5.78
CA GLU A 125 16.25 11.97 5.88
C GLU A 125 17.35 11.43 6.82
N ASP A 126 16.94 10.72 7.87
CA ASP A 126 17.89 10.10 8.81
C ASP A 126 18.62 8.92 8.13
N LEU A 127 17.93 8.14 7.30
CA LEU A 127 18.54 7.07 6.51
C LEU A 127 19.48 7.61 5.42
N ASP A 128 19.08 8.69 4.75
CA ASP A 128 19.89 9.33 3.72
C ASP A 128 21.17 9.96 4.30
N ALA A 129 21.09 10.54 5.50
CA ALA A 129 22.25 11.04 6.21
C ALA A 129 23.24 9.92 6.56
N VAL A 130 22.74 8.75 7.00
CA VAL A 130 23.58 7.57 7.27
C VAL A 130 24.27 7.08 5.99
N GLU A 131 23.54 6.95 4.89
CA GLU A 131 24.11 6.55 3.59
C GLU A 131 25.20 7.52 3.12
N ALA A 132 24.98 8.82 3.28
CA ALA A 132 25.97 9.85 2.96
C ALA A 132 27.22 9.72 3.83
N GLN A 133 27.07 9.38 5.11
CA GLN A 133 28.18 9.20 6.03
C GLN A 133 29.00 7.93 5.75
N ILE A 134 28.34 6.80 5.45
CA ILE A 134 29.02 5.52 5.18
C ILE A 134 29.49 5.38 3.73
N GLY A 135 29.06 6.29 2.84
CA GLY A 135 29.47 6.33 1.44
C GLY A 135 28.88 5.22 0.57
N CYS A 136 27.81 4.55 1.02
CA CYS A 136 27.13 3.51 0.25
C CYS A 136 25.60 3.58 0.43
N LYS A 137 24.87 3.00 -0.53
CA LYS A 137 23.41 2.90 -0.48
C LYS A 137 22.98 1.66 0.26
N LEU A 138 22.03 1.80 1.18
CA LEU A 138 21.41 0.69 1.87
C LEU A 138 20.40 0.02 0.94
N PRO A 139 20.32 -1.32 0.93
CA PRO A 139 19.24 -2.03 0.26
C PRO A 139 17.85 -1.57 0.74
N ASP A 140 16.87 -1.57 -0.17
CA ASP A 140 15.53 -1.03 0.13
C ASP A 140 14.78 -1.87 1.19
N ASP A 141 14.98 -3.18 1.25
CA ASP A 141 14.45 -4.04 2.31
C ASP A 141 15.04 -3.69 3.68
N TYR A 142 16.35 -3.44 3.73
CA TYR A 142 17.03 -2.99 4.94
C TYR A 142 16.50 -1.63 5.41
N ARG A 143 16.39 -0.65 4.51
CA ARG A 143 15.78 0.65 4.79
C ARG A 143 14.34 0.50 5.29
N CYS A 144 13.54 -0.33 4.62
CA CYS A 144 12.15 -0.60 4.99
C CYS A 144 12.04 -1.13 6.43
N SER A 145 12.93 -2.03 6.84
CA SER A 145 12.95 -2.52 8.22
C SER A 145 13.16 -1.40 9.23
N TYR A 146 14.11 -0.49 8.94
CA TYR A 146 14.36 0.69 9.77
C TYR A 146 13.23 1.71 9.75
N ARG A 147 12.52 1.86 8.61
CA ARG A 147 11.30 2.68 8.52
C ARG A 147 10.17 2.15 9.41
N ILE A 148 10.17 0.86 9.76
CA ILE A 148 9.20 0.27 10.69
C ILE A 148 9.69 0.41 12.13
N HIS A 149 10.93 -0.02 12.41
CA HIS A 149 11.56 0.11 13.73
C HIS A 149 13.05 0.43 13.61
N ASN A 150 13.51 1.56 14.16
CA ASN A 150 14.92 1.97 14.15
C ASN A 150 15.75 1.26 15.24
N GLY A 151 15.73 -0.07 15.23
CA GLY A 151 16.38 -0.90 16.23
C GLY A 151 15.76 -0.75 17.62
N GLN A 152 16.60 -0.83 18.66
CA GLN A 152 16.17 -0.89 20.06
C GLN A 152 16.96 0.09 20.95
N LYS A 153 16.35 0.52 22.05
CA LYS A 153 17.04 1.21 23.14
C LYS A 153 17.82 0.16 23.95
N LEU A 154 19.14 0.31 23.99
CA LEU A 154 19.98 -0.53 24.84
C LEU A 154 19.76 -0.09 26.30
N VAL A 155 19.28 -1.00 27.13
CA VAL A 155 19.26 -0.81 28.58
C VAL A 155 20.57 -1.39 29.08
N VAL A 156 21.49 -0.54 29.54
CA VAL A 156 22.72 -1.01 30.21
C VAL A 156 22.29 -1.71 31.51
N PRO A 157 22.75 -2.93 31.81
CA PRO A 157 22.60 -3.47 33.16
C PRO A 157 23.45 -2.60 34.09
N GLY A 158 22.79 -1.86 34.97
CA GLY A 158 23.44 -1.18 36.09
C GLY A 158 23.80 -2.18 37.19
#